data_AF-A0A503KZG3-F1
#
_entry.id   AF-A0A503KZG3-F1
#
_cell.length_a   1.000
_cell.length_b   1.000
_cell.length_c   1.000
_cell.angle_alpha   90.00
_cell.angle_beta   90.00
_cell.angle_gamma   90.00
#
_symmetry.space_group_name_H-M   'P 1'
#
loop_
_entity.id
_entity.type
_entity.pdbx_description
1 polymer ?
#
loop_
_entity_poly.entity_id
_entity_poly.type
_entity_poly.pdbx_seq_one_letter_code
_entity_poly.pdbx_strand_id
1 'polypeptide(L)'
;GRAGLSLDYEDAWTGAQGKVSRSHLYGVANLYYDFLDGNDVDVSGTAFHEHDQPLWGGLGVGGSLSWADERYMVFGEAFAKSSLKNFGDSRTIGAKLGFSVRW
;
A
#
# COMPACT_ATOMS: atom_id res chain seq x y z
N GLY A 1 -7.60 7.63 -11.93
CA GLY A 1 -7.12 6.27 -12.27
C GLY A 1 -6.07 5.82 -11.28
N ARG A 2 -5.92 4.51 -11.07
CA ARG A 2 -4.87 3.95 -10.21
C ARG A 2 -4.11 2.87 -10.96
N ALA A 3 -2.79 2.88 -10.87
CA ALA A 3 -1.91 1.82 -11.36
C ALA A 3 -1.02 1.37 -10.21
N GLY A 4 -0.71 0.08 -10.11
CA GLY A 4 0.13 -0.44 -9.05
C GLY A 4 0.87 -1.70 -9.47
N LEU A 5 2.01 -1.94 -8.85
CA LEU A 5 2.86 -3.10 -9.04
C LEU A 5 3.15 -3.71 -7.67
N SER A 6 3.01 -5.03 -7.54
CA SER A 6 3.43 -5.77 -6.35
C SER A 6 4.50 -6.80 -6.70
N LEU A 7 5.30 -7.13 -5.70
CA LEU A 7 6.25 -8.23 -5.70
C LEU A 7 5.94 -9.08 -4.48
N ASP A 8 5.74 -10.36 -4.70
CA ASP A 8 5.29 -11.32 -3.69
C ASP A 8 6.29 -12.47 -3.60
N TYR A 9 6.60 -12.89 -2.37
CA TYR A 9 7.47 -14.01 -2.05
C TYR A 9 6.80 -14.89 -0.99
N GLU A 10 6.64 -16.18 -1.31
CA GLU A 10 6.03 -17.16 -0.43
C GLU A 10 6.99 -18.32 -0.19
N ASP A 11 7.08 -18.75 1.07
CA ASP A 11 7.86 -19.92 1.47
C ASP A 11 7.05 -20.77 2.45
N ALA A 12 7.17 -22.09 2.33
CA ALA A 12 6.51 -23.03 3.21
C ALA A 12 7.50 -24.13 3.62
N TRP A 13 7.60 -24.36 4.93
CA TRP A 13 8.52 -25.34 5.49
C TRP A 13 7.90 -26.11 6.65
N THR A 14 8.42 -27.30 6.91
CA THR A 14 8.08 -28.09 8.10
C THR A 14 8.95 -27.62 9.26
N GLY A 15 8.34 -26.99 10.27
CA GLY A 15 9.03 -26.51 11.46
C GLY A 15 9.54 -27.65 12.35
N ALA A 16 10.35 -27.33 13.35
CA ALA A 16 10.98 -28.30 14.26
C ALA A 16 10.00 -29.23 15.02
N GLN A 17 8.71 -28.85 15.10
CA GLN A 17 7.65 -29.64 15.72
C GLN A 17 6.90 -30.56 14.73
N GLY A 18 7.40 -30.71 13.49
CA GLY A 18 6.74 -31.51 12.45
C GLY A 18 5.50 -30.86 11.83
N LYS A 19 5.26 -29.57 12.12
CA LYS A 19 4.09 -28.81 11.66
C LYS A 19 4.44 -27.87 10.52
N VAL A 20 3.52 -27.70 9.58
CA VAL A 20 3.70 -26.79 8.44
C VAL A 20 3.66 -25.34 8.93
N SER A 21 4.65 -24.56 8.49
CA SER A 21 4.73 -23.12 8.66
C SER A 21 4.81 -22.48 7.28
N ARG A 22 4.16 -21.33 7.10
CA ARG A 22 4.17 -20.58 5.84
C ARG A 22 4.51 -19.12 6.13
N SER A 23 5.41 -18.55 5.35
CA SER A 23 5.65 -17.12 5.31
C SER A 23 5.26 -16.56 3.96
N HIS A 24 4.67 -15.37 3.97
CA HIS A 24 4.41 -14.58 2.78
C HIS A 24 4.94 -13.17 3.03
N LEU A 25 5.71 -12.63 2.11
CA LEU A 25 6.22 -11.28 2.14
C LEU A 25 5.87 -10.62 0.80
N TYR A 26 5.39 -9.40 0.84
CA TYR A 26 5.10 -8.63 -0.35
C TYR A 26 5.53 -7.17 -0.21
N GLY A 27 5.87 -6.58 -1.35
CA GLY A 27 6.07 -5.15 -1.53
C GLY A 27 5.13 -4.64 -2.60
N VAL A 28 4.60 -3.44 -2.44
CA VAL A 28 3.70 -2.82 -3.42
C VAL A 28 4.07 -1.36 -3.64
N ALA A 29 4.04 -0.94 -4.90
CA ALA A 29 4.13 0.44 -5.33
C ALA A 29 2.85 0.82 -6.05
N ASN A 30 2.20 1.90 -5.62
CA ASN A 30 0.96 2.40 -6.20
C ASN A 30 1.14 3.83 -6.68
N LEU A 31 0.56 4.13 -7.83
CA LEU A 31 0.46 5.45 -8.43
C LEU A 31 -1.02 5.78 -8.60
N TYR A 32 -1.45 6.86 -7.96
CA TYR A 32 -2.81 7.37 -8.05
C TYR A 32 -2.78 8.67 -8.85
N TYR A 33 -3.54 8.67 -9.94
CA TYR A 33 -3.75 9.82 -10.79
C TYR A 33 -5.19 10.27 -10.59
N ASP A 34 -5.44 11.47 -10.09
CA ASP A 34 -6.80 11.99 -10.10
C ASP A 34 -7.13 12.53 -11.48
N PHE A 35 -8.08 11.90 -12.17
CA PHE A 35 -8.71 12.42 -13.39
C PHE A 35 -9.85 13.36 -13.00
N LEU A 36 -9.65 14.23 -12.01
CA LEU A 36 -10.58 15.35 -11.83
C LEU A 36 -10.35 16.24 -13.06
N ASP A 37 -11.23 16.05 -14.04
CA ASP A 37 -11.53 17.07 -15.04
C ASP A 37 -11.68 18.38 -14.29
N GLY A 38 -10.90 19.38 -14.72
CA GLY A 38 -11.06 20.73 -14.25
C GLY A 38 -12.51 21.12 -14.45
N ASN A 39 -13.25 21.29 -13.35
CA ASN A 39 -14.51 21.99 -13.43
C ASN A 39 -14.11 23.44 -13.69
N ASP A 40 -14.25 23.86 -14.94
CA ASP A 40 -14.18 25.25 -15.37
C ASP A 40 -15.19 26.02 -14.51
N VAL A 41 -14.68 26.72 -13.49
CA VAL A 41 -15.45 27.73 -12.78
C VAL A 41 -14.85 29.05 -13.22
N ASP A 42 -15.34 29.54 -14.35
CA ASP A 42 -15.14 30.93 -14.78
C ASP A 42 -15.63 31.86 -13.66
N VAL A 43 -14.68 32.38 -12.89
CA VAL A 43 -14.88 33.57 -12.06
C VAL A 43 -13.84 34.59 -12.48
N SER A 44 -14.17 35.34 -13.54
CA SER A 44 -13.66 36.69 -13.79
C SER A 44 -12.13 36.82 -13.83
N GLY A 45 -11.54 36.46 -14.98
CA GLY A 45 -10.55 37.37 -15.59
C GLY A 45 -9.07 37.21 -15.22
N THR A 46 -8.64 36.07 -14.69
CA THR A 46 -7.20 35.72 -14.66
C THR A 46 -7.02 34.30 -15.16
N ALA A 47 -6.44 34.16 -16.35
CA ALA A 47 -6.08 32.86 -16.93
C ALA A 47 -4.98 32.22 -16.07
N PHE A 48 -5.39 31.44 -15.06
CA PHE A 48 -4.51 30.54 -14.35
C PHE A 48 -4.30 29.30 -15.23
N HIS A 49 -3.17 29.25 -15.92
CA HIS A 49 -2.66 28.03 -16.55
C HIS A 49 -2.16 27.08 -15.45
N GLU A 50 -3.06 26.50 -14.67
CA GLU A 50 -2.72 25.56 -13.60
C GLU A 50 -3.13 24.15 -14.03
N HIS A 51 -2.44 23.62 -15.06
CA HIS A 51 -2.54 22.21 -15.43
C HIS A 51 -1.73 21.39 -14.44
N ASP A 52 -2.25 21.25 -13.23
CA ASP A 52 -1.49 20.65 -12.17
C ASP A 52 -2.34 19.63 -11.42
N GLN A 53 -2.58 18.49 -12.09
CA GLN A 53 -3.17 17.30 -11.50
C GLN A 53 -2.22 16.69 -10.42
N PRO A 54 -2.66 16.47 -9.18
CA PRO A 54 -1.80 15.94 -8.13
C PRO A 54 -1.60 14.44 -8.33
N LEU A 55 -0.40 14.06 -8.80
CA LEU A 55 0.04 12.67 -8.83
C LEU A 55 0.42 12.24 -7.41
N TRP A 56 -0.23 11.19 -6.90
CA TRP A 56 0.11 10.62 -5.59
C TRP A 56 0.82 9.28 -5.75
N GLY A 57 1.91 9.11 -5.02
CA GLY A 57 2.70 7.89 -4.96
C GLY A 57 2.52 7.22 -3.61
N GLY A 58 2.41 5.91 -3.61
CA GLY A 58 2.36 5.08 -2.42
C GLY A 58 3.33 3.92 -2.53
N LEU A 59 4.00 3.60 -1.42
CA LEU A 59 4.82 2.41 -1.27
C LEU A 59 4.33 1.68 -0.02
N GLY A 60 4.26 0.36 -0.09
CA GLY A 60 3.87 -0.49 1.02
C GLY A 60 4.71 -1.76 1.04
N VAL A 61 4.95 -2.28 2.23
CA VAL A 61 5.55 -3.59 2.45
C VAL A 61 4.74 -4.30 3.50
N GLY A 62 4.46 -5.57 3.29
CA GLY A 62 3.71 -6.36 4.24
C GLY A 62 4.12 -7.81 4.20
N GLY A 63 3.74 -8.54 5.23
CA GLY A 63 4.00 -9.95 5.30
C GLY A 63 3.14 -10.63 6.34
N SER A 64 3.11 -11.94 6.25
CA SER A 64 2.44 -12.80 7.19
C SER A 64 3.26 -14.04 7.49
N LEU A 65 3.06 -14.58 8.69
CA LEU A 65 3.66 -15.81 9.14
C LEU A 65 2.57 -16.64 9.80
N SER A 66 2.36 -17.86 9.28
CA SER A 66 1.50 -18.85 9.89
C SER A 66 2.30 -20.04 10.39
N TRP A 67 1.87 -20.61 11.52
CA TRP A 67 2.53 -21.75 12.15
C TRP A 67 1.52 -22.67 12.82
N ALA A 68 2.04 -23.83 13.24
CA ALA A 68 1.28 -24.92 13.84
C ALA A 68 0.14 -25.42 12.93
N ASP A 69 0.50 -25.80 11.69
CA ASP A 69 -0.45 -26.24 10.66
C ASP A 69 -1.47 -25.15 10.36
N GLU A 70 -0.97 -23.92 10.22
CA GLU A 70 -1.76 -22.71 9.93
C GLU A 70 -2.79 -22.34 11.00
N ARG A 71 -2.71 -22.92 12.20
CA ARG A 71 -3.59 -22.61 13.35
C ARG A 71 -3.43 -21.16 13.83
N TYR A 72 -2.21 -20.63 13.78
CA TYR A 72 -1.91 -19.27 14.20
C TYR A 72 -1.31 -18.52 13.03
N MET A 73 -1.72 -17.27 12.85
CA MET A 73 -1.20 -16.38 11.82
C MET A 73 -0.99 -14.98 12.40
N VAL A 74 0.17 -14.41 12.16
CA VAL A 74 0.42 -12.97 12.35
C VAL A 74 0.60 -12.33 10.99
N PHE A 75 0.15 -11.09 10.86
CA PHE A 75 0.42 -10.28 9.69
C PHE A 75 0.76 -8.86 10.09
N GLY A 76 1.59 -8.22 9.27
CA GLY A 76 1.96 -6.84 9.43
C GLY A 76 2.16 -6.17 8.08
N GLU A 77 1.73 -4.93 7.96
CA GLU A 77 1.91 -4.10 6.77
C GLU A 77 2.32 -2.70 7.21
N ALA A 78 3.30 -2.11 6.54
CA ALA A 78 3.64 -0.70 6.66
C ALA A 78 3.50 -0.05 5.29
N PHE A 79 2.95 1.16 5.26
CA PHE A 79 2.75 1.91 4.02
C PHE A 79 3.04 3.39 4.22
N ALA A 80 3.50 4.02 3.15
CA ALA A 80 3.72 5.44 3.04
C ALA A 80 3.10 5.94 1.74
N LYS A 81 2.39 7.06 1.81
CA LYS A 81 1.82 7.76 0.67
C LYS A 81 2.25 9.22 0.70
N SER A 82 2.65 9.76 -0.43
CA SER A 82 3.03 11.17 -0.60
C SER A 82 2.45 11.72 -1.90
N SER A 83 2.09 12.99 -1.88
CA SER A 83 1.91 13.75 -3.13
C SER A 83 3.28 13.97 -3.77
N LEU A 84 3.43 13.68 -5.07
CA LEU A 84 4.72 13.89 -5.77
C LEU A 84 4.95 15.35 -6.14
N LYS A 85 3.89 16.17 -6.25
CA LYS A 85 4.03 17.54 -6.73
C LYS A 85 4.26 18.57 -5.62
N ASN A 86 3.58 18.39 -4.49
CA ASN A 86 3.86 19.14 -3.27
C ASN A 86 4.55 18.20 -2.29
N PHE A 87 5.84 17.92 -2.54
CA PHE A 87 6.68 17.04 -1.72
C PHE A 87 6.89 17.55 -0.26
N GLY A 88 6.15 18.58 0.18
CA GLY A 88 6.28 19.25 1.46
C GLY A 88 5.04 19.24 2.36
N ASP A 89 3.81 19.19 1.83
CA ASP A 89 2.61 19.51 2.64
C ASP A 89 1.77 18.30 3.11
N SER A 90 1.81 17.16 2.40
CA SER A 90 0.94 16.03 2.75
C SER A 90 1.63 14.68 2.58
N ARG A 91 2.12 14.13 3.69
CA ARG A 91 2.66 12.78 3.78
C ARG A 91 1.85 11.97 4.77
N THR A 92 1.40 10.79 4.35
CA THR A 92 0.72 9.83 5.21
C THR A 92 1.61 8.62 5.38
N ILE A 93 1.90 8.25 6.62
CA ILE A 93 2.53 6.99 6.97
C ILE A 93 1.60 6.22 7.88
N GLY A 94 1.56 4.91 7.71
CA GLY A 94 0.71 4.04 8.50
C GLY A 94 1.27 2.63 8.59
N ALA A 95 0.84 1.91 9.61
CA ALA A 95 1.12 0.50 9.78
C ALA A 95 -0.14 -0.22 10.26
N LYS A 96 -0.25 -1.49 9.90
CA LYS A 96 -1.30 -2.41 10.33
C LYS A 96 -0.62 -3.64 10.88
N LEU A 97 -1.15 -4.14 11.98
CA LEU A 97 -0.73 -5.39 12.59
C LEU A 97 -1.98 -6.18 12.93
N GLY A 98 -1.94 -7.49 12.74
CA GLY A 98 -3.05 -8.33 13.14
C GLY A 98 -2.61 -9.76 13.43
N PHE A 99 -3.48 -10.43 14.17
CA PHE A 99 -3.31 -11.79 14.62
C PHE A 99 -4.61 -12.54 14.39
N SER A 100 -4.51 -13.75 13.87
CA SER A 100 -5.64 -14.63 13.57
C SER A 100 -5.38 -16.02 14.13
N VAL A 101 -6.44 -16.63 14.66
CA VAL A 101 -6.44 -17.99 15.20
C VAL A 101 -7.54 -18.78 14.49
N ARG A 102 -7.19 -19.94 13.98
CA ARG A 102 -8.12 -20.89 13.33
C ARG A 102 -8.36 -22.06 14.29
N TRP A 103 -9.62 -22.31 14.62
CA TRP A 103 -10.05 -23.36 15.56
C TRP A 103 -10.55 -24.59 14.81
#